data_AF-X1P7X7-F1
#
_entry.id   AF-X1P7X7-F1
#
_cell.length_a   1.000
_cell.length_b   1.000
_cell.length_c   1.000
_cell.angle_alpha   90.00
_cell.angle_beta   90.00
_cell.angle_gamma   90.00
#
_symmetry.space_group_name_H-M   'P 1'
#
loop_
_entity.id
_entity.type
_entity.pdbx_description
1 polymer ?
#
loop_
_entity_poly.entity_id
_entity_poly.type
_entity_poly.pdbx_seq_one_letter_code
_entity_poly.pdbx_strand_id
1 'polypeptide(L)'
;MNTTFEKGISDLVGVFTDPILVFPRGWGEDLPEWLKTAITLERLEMNMRALKGEEMTGTDAEACAYLYTAALTQPMDHDWTQIYLYIAGKTYTRWKKTEMPEDIRVDSLRDDQVSDLNRLKEWLYRKQTSIRLDRDRAERREKKEEEAAKRKAEQPALFDF
;
A
#
# COMPACT_ATOMS: atom_id res chain seq x y z
N MET A 1 24.34 -8.84 -9.17
CA MET A 1 24.11 -7.45 -8.72
C MET A 1 23.89 -7.48 -7.20
N ASN A 2 24.22 -6.40 -6.47
CA ASN A 2 24.11 -6.37 -5.00
C ASN A 2 22.63 -6.45 -4.58
N THR A 3 22.26 -7.47 -3.80
CA THR A 3 20.87 -7.75 -3.39
C THR A 3 20.21 -6.58 -2.66
N THR A 4 20.98 -5.80 -1.90
CA THR A 4 20.52 -4.58 -1.21
C THR A 4 20.10 -3.47 -2.17
N PHE A 5 20.83 -3.31 -3.27
CA PHE A 5 20.55 -2.29 -4.28
C PHE A 5 19.29 -2.64 -5.08
N GLU A 6 19.12 -3.92 -5.44
CA GLU A 6 17.91 -4.42 -6.09
C GLU A 6 16.68 -4.25 -5.19
N LYS A 7 16.82 -4.50 -3.88
CA LYS A 7 15.75 -4.26 -2.91
C LYS A 7 15.37 -2.77 -2.84
N GLY A 8 16.36 -1.87 -2.77
CA GLY A 8 16.09 -0.42 -2.76
C GLY A 8 15.39 0.08 -4.03
N ILE A 9 15.77 -0.42 -5.21
CA ILE A 9 15.07 -0.12 -6.47
C ILE A 9 13.64 -0.67 -6.43
N SER A 10 13.48 -1.92 -5.97
CA SER A 10 12.16 -2.51 -5.81
C SER A 10 11.31 -1.63 -4.92
N ASP A 11 11.72 -1.33 -3.70
CA ASP A 11 10.97 -0.49 -2.75
C ASP A 11 10.62 0.89 -3.33
N LEU A 12 11.51 1.51 -4.11
CA LEU A 12 11.22 2.75 -4.83
C LEU A 12 10.13 2.59 -5.90
N VAL A 13 10.20 1.52 -6.71
CA VAL A 13 9.16 1.17 -7.69
C VAL A 13 7.83 0.87 -7.01
N GLY A 14 7.87 0.26 -5.82
CA GLY A 14 6.69 -0.05 -5.00
C GLY A 14 5.87 1.19 -4.66
N VAL A 15 6.51 2.32 -4.37
CA VAL A 15 5.79 3.57 -4.06
C VAL A 15 4.72 3.92 -5.09
N PHE A 16 5.05 3.75 -6.37
CA PHE A 16 4.21 4.11 -7.49
C PHE A 16 3.35 2.96 -8.02
N THR A 17 3.77 1.71 -7.80
CA THR A 17 3.17 0.54 -8.47
C THR A 17 2.51 -0.45 -7.52
N ASP A 18 2.72 -0.30 -6.21
CA ASP A 18 2.02 -1.09 -5.21
C ASP A 18 0.56 -0.67 -5.17
N PRO A 19 -0.37 -1.63 -5.17
CA PRO A 19 -1.79 -1.31 -5.14
C PRO A 19 -2.15 -0.53 -3.87
N ILE A 20 -3.10 0.40 -3.99
CA ILE A 20 -3.73 1.00 -2.81
C ILE A 20 -4.73 -0.01 -2.28
N LEU A 21 -4.50 -0.50 -1.06
CA LEU A 21 -5.40 -1.46 -0.42
C LEU A 21 -6.55 -0.72 0.24
N VAL A 22 -7.76 -1.04 -0.19
CA VAL A 22 -9.01 -0.56 0.38
C VAL A 22 -9.77 -1.72 1.01
N PHE A 23 -10.73 -1.41 1.89
CA PHE A 23 -11.62 -2.42 2.42
C PHE A 23 -12.36 -3.10 1.27
N PRO A 24 -12.35 -4.45 1.19
CA PRO A 24 -13.03 -5.16 0.12
C PRO A 24 -14.52 -4.85 0.24
N ARG A 25 -15.17 -4.39 -0.84
CA ARG A 25 -16.64 -4.27 -1.10
C ARG A 25 -17.01 -3.19 -2.13
N GLY A 26 -16.04 -2.57 -2.81
CA GLY A 26 -16.29 -1.80 -4.04
C GLY A 26 -16.06 -0.29 -3.93
N TRP A 27 -15.79 0.25 -2.75
CA TRP A 27 -15.55 1.69 -2.54
C TRP A 27 -14.16 2.19 -2.97
N GLY A 28 -13.41 1.39 -3.72
CA GLY A 28 -12.06 1.77 -4.16
C GLY A 28 -12.05 2.94 -5.14
N GLU A 29 -13.07 3.01 -6.01
CA GLU A 29 -13.24 4.10 -6.97
C GLU A 29 -13.69 5.41 -6.31
N ASP A 30 -14.39 5.31 -5.18
CA ASP A 30 -14.87 6.45 -4.40
C ASP A 30 -13.79 7.09 -3.53
N LEU A 31 -12.55 6.58 -3.58
CA LEU A 31 -11.44 7.16 -2.83
C LEU A 31 -11.12 8.57 -3.38
N PRO A 32 -11.10 9.62 -2.54
CA PRO A 32 -10.78 10.96 -3.00
C PRO A 32 -9.38 11.06 -3.64
N GLU A 33 -9.27 11.77 -4.75
CA GLU A 33 -8.01 11.86 -5.52
C GLU A 33 -6.85 12.46 -4.71
N TRP A 34 -7.15 13.43 -3.85
CA TRP A 34 -6.16 14.02 -2.96
C TRP A 34 -5.58 12.98 -1.98
N LEU A 35 -6.35 11.97 -1.59
CA LEU A 35 -5.89 10.91 -0.68
C LEU A 35 -4.99 9.92 -1.42
N LYS A 36 -5.26 9.62 -2.69
CA LYS A 36 -4.35 8.83 -3.54
C LYS A 36 -3.00 9.53 -3.71
N THR A 37 -3.02 10.85 -3.90
CA THR A 37 -1.81 11.68 -3.97
C THR A 37 -1.06 11.67 -2.64
N ALA A 38 -1.77 11.85 -1.52
CA ALA A 38 -1.19 11.79 -0.18
C ALA A 38 -0.52 10.43 0.11
N ILE A 39 -1.16 9.32 -0.23
CA ILE A 39 -0.57 7.96 -0.11
C ILE A 39 0.76 7.88 -0.84
N THR A 40 0.81 8.33 -2.09
CA THR A 40 2.03 8.27 -2.91
C THR A 40 3.17 9.07 -2.26
N LEU A 41 2.86 10.27 -1.75
CA LEU A 41 3.85 11.13 -1.12
C LEU A 41 4.32 10.60 0.25
N GLU A 42 3.43 10.03 1.05
CA GLU A 42 3.80 9.41 2.32
C GLU A 42 4.63 8.14 2.12
N ARG A 43 4.35 7.34 1.07
CA ARG A 43 5.19 6.20 0.69
C ARG A 43 6.61 6.64 0.32
N LEU A 44 6.74 7.75 -0.43
CA LEU A 44 8.06 8.34 -0.74
C LEU A 44 8.80 8.75 0.53
N GLU A 45 8.10 9.40 1.46
CA GLU A 45 8.67 9.80 2.75
C GLU A 45 9.14 8.58 3.55
N MET A 46 8.34 7.51 3.62
CA MET A 46 8.72 6.27 4.29
C MET A 46 9.95 5.62 3.66
N ASN A 47 10.05 5.61 2.33
CA ASN A 47 11.27 5.15 1.66
C ASN A 47 12.49 6.00 2.01
N MET A 48 12.34 7.32 2.10
CA MET A 48 13.44 8.20 2.54
C MET A 48 13.85 7.95 3.99
N ARG A 49 12.91 7.60 4.87
CA ARG A 49 13.19 7.20 6.26
C ARG A 49 13.88 5.84 6.34
N ALA A 50 13.46 4.88 5.52
CA ALA A 50 14.12 3.58 5.43
C ALA A 50 15.57 3.66 4.94
N LEU A 51 15.87 4.58 4.01
CA LEU A 51 17.25 4.88 3.62
C LEU A 51 18.10 5.41 4.79
N LYS A 52 17.48 6.01 5.81
CA LYS A 52 18.13 6.47 7.04
C LYS A 52 18.19 5.38 8.13
N GLY A 53 17.69 4.18 7.86
CA GLY A 53 17.73 3.03 8.78
C GLY A 53 16.46 2.81 9.61
N GLU A 54 15.38 3.55 9.36
CA GLU A 54 14.08 3.28 9.98
C GLU A 54 13.40 2.04 9.35
N GLU A 55 12.54 1.38 10.13
CA GLU A 55 11.81 0.21 9.65
C GLU A 55 10.66 0.63 8.71
N MET A 56 10.50 -0.10 7.60
CA MET A 56 9.43 0.16 6.64
C MET A 56 8.08 -0.30 7.18
N THR A 57 7.10 0.60 7.20
CA THR A 57 5.72 0.34 7.63
C THR A 57 4.72 0.99 6.68
N GLY A 58 3.44 0.63 6.80
CA GLY A 58 2.36 1.34 6.10
C GLY A 58 2.19 2.77 6.62
N THR A 59 1.58 3.62 5.81
CA THR A 59 1.43 5.06 6.12
C THR A 59 0.10 5.41 6.78
N ASP A 60 0.00 6.62 7.35
CA ASP A 60 -1.25 7.13 7.90
C ASP A 60 -2.31 7.30 6.80
N ALA A 61 -1.92 7.81 5.63
CA ALA A 61 -2.82 7.98 4.50
C ALA A 61 -3.38 6.64 3.97
N GLU A 62 -2.59 5.57 4.01
CA GLU A 62 -3.05 4.22 3.62
C GLU A 62 -4.03 3.63 4.63
N ALA A 63 -3.72 3.74 5.92
CA ALA A 63 -4.65 3.35 6.97
C ALA A 63 -5.95 4.17 6.88
N CYS A 64 -5.85 5.47 6.57
CA CYS A 64 -6.99 6.36 6.35
C CYS A 64 -7.84 5.89 5.16
N ALA A 65 -7.22 5.53 4.03
CA ALA A 65 -7.94 5.02 2.87
C ALA A 65 -8.66 3.70 3.15
N TYR A 66 -8.00 2.79 3.87
CA TYR A 66 -8.59 1.52 4.27
C TYR A 66 -9.78 1.71 5.21
N LEU A 67 -9.62 2.51 6.27
CA LEU A 67 -10.70 2.75 7.24
C LEU A 67 -11.83 3.60 6.67
N TYR A 68 -11.55 4.54 5.76
CA TYR A 68 -12.56 5.29 5.02
C TYR A 68 -13.52 4.34 4.27
N THR A 69 -12.96 3.41 3.51
CA THR A 69 -13.75 2.44 2.73
C THR A 69 -14.43 1.39 3.61
N ALA A 70 -13.84 1.06 4.76
CA ALA A 70 -14.49 0.21 5.77
C ALA A 70 -15.73 0.90 6.37
N ALA A 71 -15.61 2.18 6.75
CA ALA A 71 -16.68 2.98 7.32
C ALA A 71 -17.88 3.16 6.38
N LEU A 72 -17.62 3.26 5.07
CA LEU A 72 -18.68 3.29 4.05
C LEU A 72 -19.42 1.96 3.90
N THR A 73 -18.76 0.86 4.26
CA THR A 73 -19.34 -0.48 4.11
C THR A 73 -20.14 -0.90 5.34
N GLN A 74 -19.64 -0.58 6.53
CA GLN A 74 -20.25 -1.00 7.78
C GLN A 74 -19.90 -0.04 8.92
N PRO A 75 -20.76 0.04 9.97
CA PRO A 75 -20.39 0.73 11.19
C PRO A 75 -19.13 0.11 11.79
N MET A 76 -18.17 0.96 12.14
CA MET A 76 -17.00 0.56 12.93
C MET A 76 -17.35 0.64 14.42
N ASP A 77 -16.67 -0.15 15.24
CA ASP A 77 -16.77 0.02 16.69
C ASP A 77 -16.14 1.34 17.15
N HIS A 78 -16.28 1.63 18.44
CA HIS A 78 -15.79 2.86 19.03
C HIS A 78 -14.27 3.05 18.83
N ASP A 79 -13.48 2.00 19.00
CA ASP A 79 -12.02 2.13 18.97
C ASP A 79 -11.49 2.33 17.55
N TRP A 80 -12.00 1.59 16.57
CA TRP A 80 -11.66 1.81 15.17
C TRP A 80 -12.17 3.16 14.66
N THR A 81 -13.30 3.64 15.19
CA THR A 81 -13.81 4.99 14.89
C THR A 81 -12.85 6.07 15.40
N GLN A 82 -12.38 5.95 16.64
CA GLN A 82 -11.40 6.88 17.22
C GLN A 82 -10.08 6.86 16.43
N ILE A 83 -9.57 5.66 16.09
CA ILE A 83 -8.38 5.50 15.26
C ILE A 83 -8.56 6.20 13.90
N TYR A 84 -9.70 5.96 13.24
CA TYR A 84 -10.01 6.58 11.95
C TYR A 84 -10.06 8.10 12.03
N LEU A 85 -10.78 8.68 13.00
CA LEU A 85 -10.89 10.12 13.16
C LEU A 85 -9.53 10.78 13.47
N TYR A 86 -8.71 10.13 14.28
CA TYR A 86 -7.35 10.59 14.58
C TYR A 86 -6.47 10.65 13.32
N ILE A 87 -6.38 9.55 12.55
CA ILE A 87 -5.53 9.52 11.35
C ILE A 87 -6.11 10.36 10.22
N ALA A 88 -7.44 10.40 10.07
CA ALA A 88 -8.12 11.24 9.10
C ALA A 88 -7.84 12.70 9.41
N GLY A 89 -7.91 13.11 10.68
CA GLY A 89 -7.56 14.46 11.09
C GLY A 89 -6.13 14.84 10.78
N LYS A 90 -5.17 13.96 11.14
CA LYS A 90 -3.75 14.17 10.80
C LYS A 90 -3.52 14.29 9.30
N THR A 91 -4.05 13.36 8.51
CA THR A 91 -3.88 13.32 7.06
C THR A 91 -4.54 14.52 6.40
N TYR A 92 -5.76 14.87 6.83
CA TYR A 92 -6.52 15.99 6.29
C TYR A 92 -5.85 17.33 6.59
N THR A 93 -5.44 17.58 7.83
CA THR A 93 -4.74 18.82 8.20
C THR A 93 -3.41 18.95 7.48
N ARG A 94 -2.66 17.84 7.34
CA ARG A 94 -1.39 17.83 6.61
C ARG A 94 -1.54 18.18 5.13
N TRP A 95 -2.52 17.59 4.44
CA TRP A 95 -2.62 17.63 2.98
C TRP A 95 -3.60 18.68 2.43
N LYS A 96 -4.67 18.98 3.16
CA LYS A 96 -5.67 19.98 2.78
C LYS A 96 -5.44 21.35 3.41
N LYS A 97 -4.53 21.46 4.39
CA LYS A 97 -4.28 22.70 5.16
C LYS A 97 -5.56 23.28 5.79
N THR A 98 -6.51 22.39 6.10
CA THR A 98 -7.78 22.70 6.75
C THR A 98 -7.86 21.88 8.02
N GLU A 99 -8.39 22.48 9.09
CA GLU A 99 -8.58 21.79 10.36
C GLU A 99 -9.84 20.92 10.33
N MET A 100 -9.81 19.82 11.07
CA MET A 100 -11.05 19.09 11.31
C MET A 100 -11.95 19.88 12.27
N PRO A 101 -13.28 19.83 12.06
CA PRO A 101 -14.24 20.35 13.03
C PRO A 101 -13.99 19.81 14.44
N GLU A 102 -14.12 20.69 15.44
CA GLU A 102 -13.77 20.39 16.84
C GLU A 102 -14.62 19.27 17.44
N ASP A 103 -15.86 19.11 16.98
CA ASP A 103 -16.83 18.13 17.48
C ASP A 103 -16.47 16.67 17.12
N ILE A 104 -15.68 16.46 16.07
CA ILE A 104 -15.23 15.13 15.62
C ILE A 104 -13.73 14.95 15.73
N ARG A 105 -13.00 15.95 16.25
CA ARG A 105 -11.54 15.91 16.34
C ARG A 105 -11.12 14.95 17.45
N VAL A 106 -10.17 14.08 17.12
CA VAL A 106 -9.51 13.18 18.06
C VAL A 106 -8.03 13.57 18.10
N ASP A 107 -7.57 14.08 19.25
CA ASP A 107 -6.23 14.64 19.40
C ASP A 107 -5.19 13.60 19.86
N SER A 108 -5.64 12.51 20.48
CA SER A 108 -4.76 11.45 20.99
C SER A 108 -5.43 10.08 20.95
N LEU A 109 -4.61 9.04 20.84
CA LEU A 109 -5.03 7.65 20.95
C LEU A 109 -4.46 7.05 22.22
N ARG A 110 -5.19 6.10 22.79
CA ARG A 110 -4.70 5.25 23.88
C ARG A 110 -3.66 4.24 23.35
N ASP A 111 -2.85 3.68 24.23
CA ASP A 111 -1.76 2.77 23.84
C ASP A 111 -2.23 1.51 23.09
N ASP A 112 -3.38 0.97 23.48
CA ASP A 112 -4.04 -0.15 22.79
C ASP A 112 -4.43 0.23 21.36
N GLN A 113 -5.06 1.40 21.19
CA GLN A 113 -5.45 1.93 19.87
C GLN A 113 -4.23 2.24 18.98
N VAL A 114 -3.13 2.75 19.56
CA VAL A 114 -1.87 2.96 18.84
C VAL A 114 -1.28 1.62 18.38
N SER A 115 -1.31 0.59 19.24
CA SER A 115 -0.87 -0.75 18.89
C SER A 115 -1.69 -1.34 17.74
N ASP A 116 -3.01 -1.21 17.78
CA ASP A 116 -3.91 -1.68 16.72
C ASP A 116 -3.70 -0.94 15.40
N LEU A 117 -3.51 0.38 15.44
CA LEU A 117 -3.17 1.17 14.27
C LEU A 117 -1.83 0.73 13.65
N ASN A 118 -0.81 0.50 14.47
CA ASN A 118 0.49 0.05 13.99
C ASN A 118 0.41 -1.35 13.36
N ARG A 119 -0.38 -2.25 13.96
CA ARG A 119 -0.64 -3.57 13.40
C ARG A 119 -1.36 -3.49 12.05
N LEU A 120 -2.32 -2.58 11.92
CA LEU A 120 -3.02 -2.33 10.64
C LEU A 120 -2.03 -1.84 9.57
N LYS A 121 -1.21 -0.84 9.89
CA LYS A 121 -0.20 -0.30 8.96
C LYS A 121 0.81 -1.36 8.52
N GLU A 122 1.30 -2.15 9.46
CA GLU A 122 2.23 -3.23 9.15
C GLU A 122 1.58 -4.29 8.25
N TRP A 123 0.33 -4.66 8.54
CA TRP A 123 -0.43 -5.58 7.70
C TRP A 123 -0.63 -5.04 6.28
N LEU A 124 -1.01 -3.77 6.13
CA LEU A 124 -1.20 -3.12 4.83
C LEU A 124 0.09 -3.17 4.00
N TYR A 125 1.21 -2.75 4.58
CA TYR A 125 2.51 -2.76 3.90
C TYR A 125 2.94 -4.16 3.48
N ARG A 126 2.85 -5.14 4.39
CA ARG A 126 3.17 -6.54 4.09
C ARG A 126 2.30 -7.09 2.96
N LYS A 127 1.01 -6.77 2.98
CA LYS A 127 0.05 -7.27 1.99
C LYS A 127 0.30 -6.66 0.60
N GLN A 128 0.57 -5.36 0.52
CA GLN A 128 0.95 -4.68 -0.73
C GLN A 128 2.22 -5.28 -1.33
N THR A 129 3.25 -5.42 -0.49
CA THR A 129 4.53 -6.00 -0.90
C THR A 129 4.35 -7.42 -1.42
N SER A 130 3.54 -8.25 -0.76
CA SER A 130 3.22 -9.60 -1.23
C SER A 130 2.57 -9.57 -2.61
N ILE A 131 1.56 -8.73 -2.82
CA ILE A 131 0.83 -8.66 -4.10
C ILE A 131 1.77 -8.29 -5.24
N ARG A 132 2.63 -7.28 -5.04
CA ARG A 132 3.64 -6.92 -6.03
C ARG A 132 4.59 -8.08 -6.32
N LEU A 133 5.17 -8.69 -5.28
CA LEU A 133 6.11 -9.80 -5.46
C LEU A 133 5.48 -11.02 -6.13
N ASP A 134 4.19 -11.25 -5.91
CA ASP A 134 3.43 -12.32 -6.55
C ASP A 134 3.14 -11.98 -8.02
N ARG A 135 2.80 -10.72 -8.34
CA ARG A 135 2.66 -10.22 -9.72
C ARG A 135 3.98 -10.35 -10.49
N ASP A 136 5.08 -9.85 -9.93
CA ASP A 136 6.40 -9.94 -10.55
C ASP A 136 6.81 -11.40 -10.82
N ARG A 137 6.44 -12.32 -9.91
CA ARG A 137 6.69 -13.75 -10.08
C ARG A 137 5.81 -14.36 -11.18
N ALA A 138 4.55 -13.96 -11.28
CA ALA A 138 3.64 -14.41 -12.34
C ALA A 138 4.13 -13.93 -13.72
N GLU A 139 4.45 -12.65 -13.86
CA GLU A 139 4.96 -12.08 -15.13
C GLU A 139 6.26 -12.76 -15.60
N ARG A 140 7.16 -13.10 -14.67
CA ARG A 140 8.39 -13.85 -15.00
C ARG A 140 8.11 -15.28 -15.46
N ARG A 141 7.03 -15.91 -14.99
CA ARG A 141 6.63 -17.25 -15.44
C ARG A 141 6.04 -17.18 -16.84
N GLU A 142 5.13 -16.25 -17.08
CA GLU A 142 4.51 -16.01 -18.39
C GLU A 142 5.57 -15.71 -19.46
N LYS A 143 6.52 -14.81 -19.19
CA LYS A 143 7.61 -14.51 -20.14
C LYS A 143 8.46 -15.74 -20.47
N LYS A 144 8.75 -16.59 -19.49
CA LYS A 144 9.51 -17.84 -19.73
C LYS A 144 8.71 -18.84 -20.56
N GLU A 145 7.41 -18.94 -20.34
CA GLU A 145 6.52 -19.80 -21.11
C GLU A 145 6.39 -19.31 -22.56
N GLU A 146 6.24 -17.99 -22.77
CA GLU A 146 6.24 -17.38 -24.10
C GLU A 146 7.56 -17.59 -24.83
N GLU A 147 8.71 -17.39 -24.17
CA GLU A 147 10.03 -17.64 -24.74
C GLU A 147 10.23 -19.13 -25.08
N ALA A 148 9.78 -20.04 -24.22
CA ALA A 148 9.85 -21.47 -24.48
C ALA A 148 8.93 -21.87 -25.67
N ALA A 149 7.74 -21.29 -25.75
CA ALA A 149 6.82 -21.49 -26.87
C ALA A 149 7.40 -20.97 -28.19
N LYS A 150 8.01 -19.77 -28.18
CA LYS A 150 8.72 -19.21 -29.33
C LYS A 150 9.89 -20.10 -29.76
N ARG A 151 10.74 -20.53 -28.83
CA ARG A 151 11.86 -21.46 -29.13
C ARG A 151 11.39 -22.79 -29.70
N LYS A 152 10.27 -23.33 -29.21
CA LYS A 152 9.66 -24.58 -29.73
C LYS A 152 9.08 -24.38 -31.14
N ALA A 153 8.51 -23.22 -31.42
CA ALA A 153 7.98 -22.87 -32.75
C ALA A 153 9.10 -22.55 -33.76
N GLU A 154 10.23 -22.00 -33.29
CA GLU A 154 11.39 -21.64 -34.11
C GLU A 154 12.35 -22.81 -34.37
N GLN A 155 12.33 -23.88 -33.57
CA GLN A 155 12.99 -25.14 -33.91
C GLN A 155 12.21 -25.82 -35.04
N PRO A 156 12.69 -25.82 -36.31
CA PRO A 156 12.12 -26.71 -37.32
C PRO A 156 12.41 -28.15 -36.88
N ALA A 157 11.64 -29.12 -37.37
CA ALA A 157 11.98 -30.53 -37.27
C ALA A 157 13.35 -30.78 -37.93
N LEU A 158 14.45 -30.58 -37.17
CA LEU A 158 15.81 -30.66 -37.69
C LEU A 158 16.34 -32.10 -37.72
N PHE A 159 15.52 -33.07 -37.32
CA PHE A 159 15.88 -34.49 -37.29
C PHE A 159 14.64 -35.37 -37.55
N ASP A 160 14.17 -35.35 -38.79
CA ASP A 160 13.55 -36.56 -39.37
C ASP A 160 14.64 -37.25 -40.20
N PHE A 161 15.33 -38.23 -39.60
CA PHE A 161 16.25 -39.15 -40.26
C PHE A 161 15.66 -40.55 -40.34
#